data_AF-A0A945R0N8-F1
#
_entry.id   AF-A0A945R0N8-F1
#
_cell.length_a   1.000
_cell.length_b   1.000
_cell.length_c   1.000
_cell.angle_alpha   90.00
_cell.angle_beta   90.00
_cell.angle_gamma   90.00
#
_symmetry.space_group_name_H-M   'P 1'
#
loop_
_entity.id
_entity.type
_entity.pdbx_description
1 polymer ?
#
loop_
_entity_poly.entity_id
_entity_poly.type
_entity_poly.pdbx_seq_one_letter_code
_entity_poly.pdbx_strand_id
1 'polypeptide(L)' 'MAEQHYRVVIAYKGRDYFGWQYLGDAGEKPTVQFEILKALRKISKYETCQV' A
#
# COMPACT_ATOMS: atom_id res chain seq x y z
N MET A 1 16.97 15.35 -3.54
CA MET A 1 16.13 15.30 -2.31
C MET A 1 16.53 14.05 -1.56
N ALA A 2 16.67 14.10 -0.24
CA ALA A 2 17.03 12.92 0.55
C ALA A 2 15.83 11.96 0.62
N GLU A 3 16.06 10.66 0.42
CA GLU A 3 15.04 9.65 0.65
C GLU A 3 14.67 9.60 2.14
N GLN A 4 13.38 9.59 2.43
CA GLN A 4 12.86 9.53 3.80
C GLN A 4 12.28 8.14 4.04
N HIS A 5 12.84 7.42 5.02
CA HIS A 5 12.36 6.10 5.42
C HIS A 5 11.55 6.18 6.70
N TYR A 6 10.39 5.53 6.71
CA TYR A 6 9.49 5.46 7.85
C TYR A 6 9.17 4.00 8.15
N ARG A 7 8.96 3.69 9.44
CA ARG A 7 8.50 2.37 9.88
C ARG A 7 7.06 2.47 10.35
N VAL A 8 6.21 1.58 9.87
CA VAL A 8 4.80 1.49 10.24
C VAL A 8 4.44 0.07 10.67
N VAL A 9 3.44 -0.06 11.53
CA VAL A 9 2.83 -1.34 11.92
C VAL A 9 1.39 -1.32 11.43
N ILE A 10 0.99 -2.34 10.67
CA ILE A 10 -0.32 -2.39 10.01
C ILE A 10 -1.02 -3.69 10.42
N ALA A 11 -2.27 -3.56 10.86
CA ALA A 11 -3.17 -4.67 11.12
C ALA A 11 -4.36 -4.58 10.16
N TYR A 12 -4.80 -5.72 9.61
CA TYR A 12 -5.90 -5.78 8.65
C TYR A 12 -6.67 -7.10 8.77
N LYS A 13 -7.93 -7.09 8.34
CA LYS A 13 -8.76 -8.30 8.26
C LYS A 13 -8.44 -9.06 6.96
N GLY A 14 -7.68 -10.14 7.05
CA GLY A 14 -7.21 -10.89 5.88
C GLY A 14 -8.31 -11.33 4.91
N ARG A 15 -9.54 -11.57 5.39
CA ARG A 15 -10.67 -11.98 4.53
C ARG A 15 -11.14 -10.91 3.53
N ASP A 16 -10.82 -9.64 3.78
CA ASP A 16 -11.27 -8.50 2.97
C ASP A 16 -10.27 -8.16 1.85
N TYR A 17 -9.09 -8.80 1.83
CA TYR A 17 -7.99 -8.52 0.90
C TYR A 17 -7.46 -9.79 0.24
N PHE A 18 -6.86 -9.64 -0.94
CA PHE A 18 -6.13 -10.72 -1.61
C PHE A 18 -4.67 -10.79 -1.13
N GLY A 19 -4.48 -10.91 0.19
CA GLY A 19 -3.15 -10.93 0.80
C GLY A 19 -2.40 -9.58 0.74
N TRP A 20 -1.09 -9.63 1.00
CA TRP A 20 -0.24 -8.44 1.12
C TRP A 20 0.20 -7.87 -0.23
N GLN A 21 0.94 -8.64 -1.01
CA GLN A 21 1.74 -8.15 -2.13
C GLN A 21 0.89 -7.84 -3.36
N TYR A 22 1.09 -6.66 -3.94
CA TYR A 22 0.55 -6.33 -5.25
C TYR A 22 1.44 -6.90 -6.35
N LEU A 23 0.90 -7.82 -7.16
CA LEU A 23 1.58 -8.43 -8.30
C LEU A 23 0.90 -8.08 -9.64
N GLY A 24 -0.02 -7.11 -9.65
CA GLY A 24 -0.88 -6.75 -10.77
C GLY A 24 -2.38 -6.93 -10.44
N ASP A 25 -3.24 -6.67 -11.43
CA ASP A 25 -4.70 -6.86 -11.30
C ASP A 25 -5.03 -8.36 -11.36
N ALA A 26 -5.09 -8.99 -10.19
CA ALA A 26 -5.24 -10.44 -10.06
C ALA A 26 -6.57 -10.91 -9.43
N GLY A 27 -7.57 -10.04 -9.22
CA GLY A 27 -8.87 -10.53 -8.73
C GLY A 27 -9.89 -9.47 -8.29
N GLU A 28 -10.99 -9.96 -7.71
CA GLU A 28 -12.14 -9.17 -7.24
C GLU A 28 -11.86 -8.31 -6.00
N LYS A 29 -10.76 -8.59 -5.27
CA LYS A 29 -10.38 -7.89 -4.03
C LYS A 29 -9.02 -7.22 -4.18
N PRO A 30 -8.82 -6.03 -3.60
CA PRO A 30 -7.51 -5.38 -3.59
C PRO A 30 -6.52 -6.11 -2.68
N THR A 31 -5.22 -5.88 -2.89
CA THR A 31 -4.17 -6.30 -1.97
C THR A 31 -3.90 -5.20 -0.95
N VAL A 32 -3.34 -5.56 0.21
CA VAL A 32 -3.06 -4.58 1.27
C VAL A 32 -2.02 -3.55 0.82
N GLN A 33 -0.97 -3.98 0.12
CA GLN A 33 0.07 -3.07 -0.42
C GLN A 33 -0.52 -2.03 -1.37
N PHE A 34 -1.50 -2.41 -2.20
CA PHE A 34 -2.15 -1.48 -3.13
C PHE A 34 -2.92 -0.37 -2.39
N GLU A 35 -3.73 -0.72 -1.39
CA GLU A 35 -4.48 0.28 -0.61
C GLU A 35 -3.56 1.20 0.20
N ILE A 36 -2.44 0.68 0.72
CA ILE A 36 -1.43 1.50 1.41
C ILE A 36 -0.79 2.48 0.43
N LEU A 37 -0.34 2.02 -0.75
CA LEU A 37 0.27 2.90 -1.76
C LEU A 37 -0.71 3.99 -2.21
N LYS A 38 -1.99 3.65 -2.40
CA LYS A 38 -3.05 4.60 -2.72
C LYS A 38 -3.26 5.65 -1.62
N ALA A 39 -3.19 5.25 -0.35
CA ALA A 39 -3.27 6.18 0.78
C ALA A 39 -2.03 7.08 0.88
N LEU A 40 -0.82 6.49 0.79
CA LEU A 40 0.44 7.22 0.83
C LEU A 40 0.50 8.28 -0.27
N ARG A 41 0.07 7.95 -1.49
CA ARG A 41 0.03 8.88 -2.61
C ARG A 41 -0.81 10.13 -2.32
N LYS A 42 -1.86 10.02 -1.50
CA LYS A 42 -2.64 11.20 -1.06
C LYS A 42 -1.92 11.98 0.03
N ILE A 43 -1.35 11.29 1.01
CA ILE A 43 -0.62 11.89 2.15
C ILE A 43 0.63 12.63 1.66
N SER A 44 1.34 12.07 0.68
CA SER A 44 2.56 12.60 0.10
C SER A 44 2.34 13.70 -0.95
N LYS A 45 1.10 14.17 -1.16
CA LYS A 45 0.75 15.11 -2.23
C LYS A 45 1.15 14.60 -3.63
N TYR A 46 0.92 13.31 -3.87
CA TYR A 46 1.17 12.60 -5.11
C TYR A 46 2.66 12.39 -5.48
N GLU A 47 3.57 12.65 -4.55
CA GLU A 47 4.96 12.21 -4.66
C GLU A 47 5.04 10.67 -4.71
N THR A 48 6.07 10.16 -5.38
CA THR A 48 6.32 8.72 -5.51
C THR A 48 6.69 8.14 -4.15
N CYS A 49 5.97 7.10 -3.71
CA CYS A 49 6.23 6.36 -2.49
C CYS A 49 6.41 4.87 -2.78
N GLN A 50 7.20 4.18 -1.96
CA GLN A 50 7.42 2.73 -2.02
C GLN A 50 7.18 2.10 -0.64
N VAL A 51 6.67 0.86 -0.65
CA VAL A 51 6.31 0.05 0.53
C VAL A 51 6.82 -1.37 0.32
#